data_AF-A0A2N2WWF1-F1
#
_entry.id   AF-A0A2N2WWF1-F1
#
_cell.length_a   1.000
_cell.length_b   1.000
_cell.length_c   1.000
_cell.angle_alpha   90.00
_cell.angle_beta   90.00
_cell.angle_gamma   90.00
#
_symmetry.space_group_name_H-M   'P 1'
#
loop_
_entity.id
_entity.type
_entity.pdbx_description
1 polymer ?
#
loop_
_entity_poly.entity_id
_entity_poly.type
_entity_poly.pdbx_seq_one_letter_code
_entity_poly.pdbx_strand_id
1 'polypeptide(L)'
;MYQLLTIKDFIVVPVLLMVAYLWANRVKNKNLVQSPYYRYFAWGLWAKIAAGLAFAAVYLFYYGGGDTVYYFFGSASTVKMAGKDFWAFIRLLYGDHSAEIYSLFDRSTGWPLYWRDINSYAVSRFNVPFYLLGLGSYLGNTIVMNLFLYLGTWHFFKLLLELYPRQEKALAWALLFVPSVVFWTSGILKDGWTLTAILFMFVTIYRLFIKRQKFWKNLFILLFWSYIAFSIRPYIFYVSIGSGLIWLTFTAIKAIQSSFLRTIALPFLVFLAWISGAIIIAQTGELAGSRYSSLDAMLETAWIIQDDLKKDYYGGNSFDIGTFEPTLSGVLGKAPKAIVAGLFRPFVWEGQGALMLLSGLENLILLLLVAWVLLKTGPFRFFSRLYHDPLILSLFVFALTFAFFVGLTTANFGALVRYVVPGKLLMVLVVVLTYKKDKIQLTS
;
A
#
# COMPACT_ATOMS: atom_id res chain seq x y z
N MET A 1 -26.31 -10.85 -13.63
CA MET A 1 -24.84 -10.63 -13.64
C MET A 1 -24.59 -9.42 -14.54
N TYR A 2 -23.93 -8.37 -14.05
CA TYR A 2 -23.66 -7.20 -14.89
C TYR A 2 -22.67 -7.58 -16.01
N GLN A 3 -22.96 -7.21 -17.25
CA GLN A 3 -22.06 -7.44 -18.38
C GLN A 3 -20.90 -6.43 -18.31
N LEU A 4 -19.78 -6.85 -17.71
CA LEU A 4 -18.58 -6.02 -17.54
C LEU A 4 -17.65 -6.04 -18.76
N LEU A 5 -17.72 -7.11 -19.55
CA LEU A 5 -17.02 -7.25 -20.82
C LEU A 5 -18.01 -7.06 -21.97
N THR A 6 -17.70 -6.10 -22.82
CA THR A 6 -18.55 -5.63 -23.90
C THR A 6 -17.77 -5.59 -25.20
N ILE A 7 -18.45 -5.42 -26.34
CA ILE A 7 -17.78 -5.29 -27.63
C ILE A 7 -16.83 -4.07 -27.68
N LYS A 8 -17.09 -3.07 -26.83
CA LYS A 8 -16.24 -1.88 -26.67
C LYS A 8 -14.82 -2.23 -26.22
N ASP A 9 -14.67 -3.27 -25.40
CA ASP A 9 -13.36 -3.69 -24.87
C ASP A 9 -12.41 -4.12 -26.00
N PHE A 10 -12.92 -4.67 -27.10
CA PHE A 10 -12.11 -5.05 -28.28
C PHE A 10 -11.44 -3.86 -28.96
N ILE A 11 -11.96 -2.64 -28.78
CA ILE A 11 -11.38 -1.41 -29.33
C ILE A 11 -10.58 -0.69 -28.25
N VAL A 12 -11.18 -0.50 -27.08
CA VAL A 12 -10.59 0.30 -26.00
C VAL A 12 -9.30 -0.32 -25.46
N VAL A 13 -9.27 -1.64 -25.26
CA VAL A 13 -8.09 -2.31 -24.69
C VAL A 13 -6.88 -2.21 -25.63
N PRO A 14 -6.93 -2.61 -26.93
CA PRO A 14 -5.77 -2.48 -27.81
C PRO A 14 -5.26 -1.04 -27.94
N VAL A 15 -6.16 -0.07 -28.04
CA VAL A 15 -5.79 1.36 -28.12
C VAL A 15 -5.04 1.80 -26.86
N LEU A 16 -5.56 1.48 -25.67
CA LEU A 16 -4.91 1.86 -24.42
C LEU A 16 -3.59 1.11 -24.19
N LEU A 17 -3.48 -0.14 -24.62
CA LEU A 17 -2.21 -0.88 -24.60
C LEU A 17 -1.18 -0.27 -25.55
N MET A 18 -1.60 0.20 -26.73
CA MET A 18 -0.72 0.93 -27.64
C MET A 18 -0.25 2.26 -27.02
N VAL A 19 -1.15 3.04 -26.41
CA VAL A 19 -0.79 4.26 -25.68
C VAL A 19 0.21 3.95 -24.56
N ALA A 20 -0.03 2.90 -23.78
CA ALA A 20 0.87 2.42 -22.73
C ALA A 20 2.25 2.07 -23.29
N TYR A 21 2.32 1.34 -24.41
CA TYR A 21 3.56 0.98 -25.10
C TYR A 21 4.35 2.20 -25.54
N LEU A 22 3.71 3.14 -26.23
CA LEU A 22 4.34 4.35 -26.74
C LEU A 22 4.87 5.21 -25.58
N TRP A 23 4.08 5.38 -24.54
CA TRP A 23 4.50 6.12 -23.34
C TRP A 23 5.68 5.45 -22.63
N ALA A 24 5.60 4.14 -22.40
CA ALA A 24 6.66 3.36 -21.74
C ALA A 24 7.99 3.48 -22.48
N ASN A 25 7.97 3.31 -23.80
CA ASN A 25 9.16 3.41 -24.63
C ASN A 25 9.69 4.84 -24.73
N ARG A 26 8.82 5.86 -24.79
CA ARG A 26 9.24 7.26 -24.75
C ARG A 26 9.98 7.58 -23.46
N VAL A 27 9.44 7.16 -22.30
CA VAL A 27 10.08 7.37 -21.00
C VAL A 27 11.40 6.60 -20.89
N LYS A 28 11.41 5.32 -21.30
CA LYS A 28 12.63 4.49 -21.33
C LYS A 28 13.71 5.13 -22.18
N ASN A 29 13.44 5.35 -23.47
CA ASN A 29 14.43 5.80 -24.45
C ASN A 29 14.97 7.20 -24.13
N LYS A 30 14.13 8.11 -23.64
CA LYS A 30 14.56 9.46 -23.23
C LYS A 30 15.62 9.44 -22.12
N ASN A 31 15.58 8.47 -21.22
CA ASN A 31 16.43 8.46 -20.02
C ASN A 31 17.49 7.35 -20.03
N LEU A 32 17.40 6.36 -20.94
CA LEU A 32 18.25 5.17 -20.94
C LEU A 32 19.75 5.48 -21.02
N VAL A 33 20.12 6.49 -21.81
CA VAL A 33 21.51 6.92 -22.00
C VAL A 33 22.11 7.46 -20.70
N GLN A 34 21.37 8.30 -19.96
CA GLN A 34 21.84 8.90 -18.72
C GLN A 34 21.68 7.96 -17.51
N SER A 35 20.76 7.01 -17.58
CA SER A 35 20.36 6.18 -16.45
C SER A 35 19.94 4.78 -16.93
N PRO A 36 20.89 3.82 -17.01
CA PRO A 36 20.66 2.50 -17.58
C PRO A 36 19.56 1.68 -16.91
N TYR A 37 19.22 2.00 -15.65
CA TYR A 37 18.13 1.36 -14.91
C TYR A 37 16.75 1.66 -15.49
N TYR A 38 16.59 2.64 -16.38
CA TYR A 38 15.33 2.90 -17.07
C TYR A 38 14.87 1.74 -17.97
N ARG A 39 15.74 0.76 -18.25
CA ARG A 39 15.32 -0.53 -18.85
C ARG A 39 14.21 -1.21 -18.06
N TYR A 40 14.23 -1.07 -16.72
CA TYR A 40 13.25 -1.66 -15.82
C TYR A 40 11.91 -0.91 -15.78
N PHE A 41 11.85 0.34 -16.26
CA PHE A 41 10.60 1.12 -16.29
C PHE A 41 9.54 0.42 -17.13
N ALA A 42 9.90 0.07 -18.37
CA ALA A 42 8.97 -0.60 -19.28
C ALA A 42 8.58 -1.98 -18.76
N TRP A 43 9.55 -2.76 -18.28
CA TRP A 43 9.28 -4.12 -17.76
C TRP A 43 8.37 -4.11 -16.53
N GLY A 44 8.62 -3.23 -15.56
CA GLY A 44 7.79 -3.11 -14.37
C GLY A 44 6.38 -2.61 -14.71
N LEU A 45 6.25 -1.66 -15.65
CA LEU A 45 4.94 -1.18 -16.07
C LEU A 45 4.13 -2.29 -16.76
N TRP A 46 4.76 -3.04 -17.67
CA TRP A 46 4.11 -4.15 -18.36
C TRP A 46 3.72 -5.28 -17.40
N ALA A 47 4.58 -5.60 -16.43
CA ALA A 47 4.23 -6.55 -15.37
C ALA A 47 2.99 -6.07 -14.61
N LYS A 48 2.90 -4.78 -14.28
CA LYS A 48 1.75 -4.21 -13.58
C LYS A 48 0.46 -4.26 -14.41
N ILE A 49 0.51 -3.88 -15.69
CA ILE A 49 -0.65 -3.95 -16.60
C ILE A 49 -1.10 -5.40 -16.80
N ALA A 50 -0.16 -6.31 -17.08
CA ALA A 50 -0.45 -7.73 -17.26
C ALA A 50 -1.08 -8.34 -16.00
N ALA A 51 -0.56 -7.99 -14.83
CA ALA A 51 -1.14 -8.43 -13.56
C ALA A 51 -2.54 -7.85 -13.30
N GLY A 52 -2.80 -6.60 -13.69
CA GLY A 52 -4.13 -6.01 -13.61
C GLY A 52 -5.16 -6.72 -14.50
N LEU A 53 -4.75 -7.11 -15.71
CA LEU A 53 -5.60 -7.90 -16.62
C LEU A 53 -5.77 -9.34 -16.13
N ALA A 54 -4.73 -9.96 -15.58
CA ALA A 54 -4.83 -11.28 -14.95
C ALA A 54 -5.74 -11.25 -13.71
N PHE A 55 -5.62 -10.21 -12.88
CA PHE A 55 -6.51 -9.97 -11.75
C PHE A 55 -7.97 -9.83 -12.22
N ALA A 56 -8.22 -9.04 -13.26
CA ALA A 56 -9.53 -8.91 -13.86
C ALA A 56 -10.07 -10.26 -14.33
N ALA A 57 -9.27 -11.06 -15.05
CA ALA A 57 -9.68 -12.38 -15.50
C ALA A 57 -10.08 -13.31 -14.33
N VAL A 58 -9.28 -13.37 -13.27
CA VAL A 58 -9.59 -14.16 -12.08
C VAL A 58 -10.90 -13.69 -11.42
N TYR A 59 -11.06 -12.40 -11.19
CA TYR A 59 -12.24 -11.89 -10.50
C TYR A 59 -13.53 -12.02 -11.33
N LEU A 60 -13.45 -11.82 -12.64
CA LEU A 60 -14.62 -11.87 -13.51
C LEU A 60 -15.03 -13.30 -13.89
N PHE A 61 -14.07 -14.18 -14.16
CA PHE A 61 -14.38 -15.53 -14.66
C PHE A 61 -14.36 -16.61 -13.58
N TYR A 62 -13.50 -16.49 -12.57
CA TYR A 62 -13.40 -17.50 -11.51
C TYR A 62 -14.28 -17.14 -10.30
N TYR A 63 -14.22 -15.91 -9.81
CA TYR A 63 -15.03 -15.47 -8.66
C TYR A 63 -16.41 -14.92 -9.03
N GLY A 64 -16.64 -14.56 -10.30
CA GLY A 64 -17.91 -14.00 -10.77
C GLY A 64 -18.23 -12.59 -10.26
N GLY A 65 -17.25 -11.87 -9.70
CA GLY A 65 -17.41 -10.55 -9.12
C GLY A 65 -16.43 -10.24 -7.99
N GLY A 66 -16.80 -9.32 -7.09
CA GLY A 66 -16.02 -8.90 -5.93
C GLY A 66 -15.90 -7.37 -5.83
N ASP A 67 -15.17 -6.89 -4.81
CA ASP A 67 -15.04 -5.45 -4.50
C ASP A 67 -14.67 -4.60 -5.73
N THR A 68 -13.82 -5.13 -6.62
CA THR A 68 -13.37 -4.46 -7.84
C THR A 68 -14.52 -4.04 -8.76
N VAL A 69 -15.57 -4.86 -8.84
CA VAL A 69 -16.78 -4.58 -9.62
C VAL A 69 -17.60 -3.49 -8.93
N TYR A 70 -17.66 -3.54 -7.60
CA TYR A 70 -18.42 -2.57 -6.82
C TYR A 70 -17.79 -1.18 -6.84
N TYR A 71 -16.47 -1.08 -6.78
CA TYR A 71 -15.78 0.20 -6.98
C TYR A 71 -15.99 0.75 -8.39
N PHE A 72 -15.93 -0.12 -9.40
CA PHE A 72 -16.18 0.29 -10.78
C PHE A 72 -17.60 0.84 -10.99
N PHE A 73 -18.63 0.15 -10.49
CA PHE A 73 -20.01 0.65 -10.58
C PHE A 73 -20.26 1.86 -9.68
N GLY A 74 -19.60 1.95 -8.53
CA GLY A 74 -19.61 3.15 -7.71
C GLY A 74 -19.11 4.36 -8.50
N SER A 75 -17.99 4.23 -9.22
CA SER A 75 -17.50 5.28 -10.12
C SER A 75 -18.49 5.58 -11.26
N ALA A 76 -19.14 4.56 -11.83
CA ALA A 76 -20.12 4.73 -12.89
C ALA A 76 -21.33 5.56 -12.42
N SER A 77 -21.88 5.26 -11.24
CA SER A 77 -22.99 6.03 -10.64
C SER A 77 -22.57 7.47 -10.36
N THR A 78 -21.35 7.69 -9.84
CA THR A 78 -20.79 9.03 -9.64
C THR A 78 -20.65 9.79 -10.96
N VAL A 79 -20.12 9.18 -12.01
CA VAL A 79 -19.99 9.82 -13.34
C VAL A 79 -21.34 10.17 -13.93
N LYS A 80 -22.35 9.29 -13.81
CA LYS A 80 -23.71 9.58 -14.27
C LYS A 80 -24.35 10.75 -13.54
N MET A 81 -24.00 10.96 -12.26
CA MET A 81 -24.44 12.15 -11.52
C MET A 81 -24.02 13.44 -12.25
N ALA A 82 -22.86 13.48 -12.92
CA ALA A 82 -22.41 14.67 -13.64
C ALA A 82 -23.39 15.12 -14.74
N GLY A 83 -24.11 14.16 -15.35
CA GLY A 83 -25.14 14.45 -16.35
C GLY A 83 -26.48 14.85 -15.76
N LYS A 84 -26.77 14.48 -14.50
CA LYS A 84 -28.00 14.83 -13.79
C LYS A 84 -27.86 16.14 -13.02
N ASP A 85 -26.81 16.27 -12.23
CA ASP A 85 -26.46 17.43 -11.43
C ASP A 85 -24.92 17.52 -11.32
N PHE A 86 -24.35 18.47 -12.07
CA PHE A 86 -22.91 18.66 -12.12
C PHE A 86 -22.32 19.10 -10.78
N TRP A 87 -23.04 19.89 -9.99
CA TRP A 87 -22.53 20.34 -8.69
C TRP A 87 -22.57 19.23 -7.66
N ALA A 88 -23.63 18.42 -7.64
CA ALA A 88 -23.65 17.20 -6.85
C ALA A 88 -22.50 16.26 -7.22
N PHE A 89 -22.16 16.14 -8.51
CA PHE A 89 -20.99 15.39 -8.95
C PHE A 89 -19.68 15.94 -8.36
N ILE A 90 -19.45 17.26 -8.40
CA ILE A 90 -18.25 17.86 -7.77
C ILE A 90 -18.23 17.60 -6.26
N ARG A 91 -19.40 17.67 -5.59
CA ARG A 91 -19.55 17.34 -4.16
C ARG A 91 -19.14 15.91 -3.83
N LEU A 92 -19.57 14.96 -4.66
CA LEU A 92 -19.17 13.55 -4.55
C LEU A 92 -17.65 13.35 -4.72
N LEU A 93 -17.00 14.10 -5.62
CA LEU A 93 -15.56 13.97 -5.85
C LEU A 93 -14.73 14.41 -4.63
N TYR A 94 -15.08 15.51 -3.97
CA TYR A 94 -14.36 15.93 -2.76
C TYR A 94 -14.82 15.20 -1.49
N GLY A 95 -15.87 14.39 -1.57
CA GLY A 95 -16.20 13.35 -0.58
C GLY A 95 -17.45 13.61 0.24
N ASP A 96 -18.37 14.45 -0.23
CA ASP A 96 -19.67 14.65 0.40
C ASP A 96 -20.49 13.34 0.42
N HIS A 97 -20.86 12.90 1.62
CA HIS A 97 -21.68 11.69 1.88
C HIS A 97 -23.00 12.02 2.58
N SER A 98 -23.49 13.25 2.44
CA SER A 98 -24.74 13.68 3.06
C SER A 98 -25.96 12.92 2.52
N ALA A 99 -27.00 12.82 3.34
CA ALA A 99 -28.29 12.26 2.93
C ALA A 99 -28.93 13.06 1.79
N GLU A 100 -28.69 14.37 1.74
CA GLU A 100 -29.07 15.26 0.64
C GLU A 100 -28.51 14.75 -0.69
N ILE A 101 -27.19 14.57 -0.79
CA ILE A 101 -26.57 14.05 -2.01
C ILE A 101 -27.06 12.64 -2.34
N TYR A 102 -27.24 11.79 -1.32
CA TYR A 102 -27.75 10.44 -1.55
C TYR A 102 -29.16 10.44 -2.18
N SER A 103 -30.02 11.37 -1.77
CA SER A 103 -31.39 11.51 -2.29
C SER A 103 -31.45 11.87 -3.77
N LEU A 104 -30.36 12.38 -4.34
CA LEU A 104 -30.27 12.70 -5.77
C LEU A 104 -30.04 11.45 -6.63
N PHE A 105 -29.65 10.30 -6.07
CA PHE A 105 -29.51 9.07 -6.85
C PHE A 105 -30.88 8.44 -7.17
N ASP A 106 -31.04 8.02 -8.42
CA ASP A 106 -32.27 7.39 -8.92
C ASP A 106 -31.96 6.31 -9.96
N ARG A 107 -32.98 5.86 -10.70
CA ARG A 107 -32.82 4.83 -11.75
C ARG A 107 -31.90 5.27 -12.90
N SER A 108 -31.79 6.58 -13.19
CA SER A 108 -30.96 7.10 -14.29
C SER A 108 -29.47 7.08 -13.93
N THR A 109 -29.14 7.44 -12.68
CA THR A 109 -27.76 7.44 -12.18
C THR A 109 -27.35 6.07 -11.65
N GLY A 110 -28.29 5.32 -11.06
CA GLY A 110 -28.01 4.16 -10.23
C GLY A 110 -27.45 4.59 -8.87
N TRP A 111 -27.59 3.74 -7.86
CA TRP A 111 -27.03 4.02 -6.53
C TRP A 111 -25.56 3.61 -6.47
N PRO A 112 -24.70 4.40 -5.82
CA PRO A 112 -23.32 4.02 -5.63
C PRO A 112 -23.22 2.86 -4.65
N LEU A 113 -22.54 1.80 -5.07
CA LEU A 113 -22.14 0.73 -4.17
C LEU A 113 -21.11 1.27 -3.16
N TYR A 114 -21.11 0.71 -1.95
CA TYR A 114 -20.32 1.16 -0.80
C TYR A 114 -20.64 2.56 -0.24
N TRP A 115 -21.77 3.17 -0.57
CA TRP A 115 -22.16 4.47 0.02
C TRP A 115 -22.04 4.54 1.55
N ARG A 116 -22.41 3.45 2.25
CA ARG A 116 -22.37 3.36 3.72
C ARG A 116 -20.96 3.24 4.31
N ASP A 117 -19.97 2.82 3.52
CA ASP A 117 -18.58 2.75 3.95
C ASP A 117 -17.77 3.82 3.23
N ILE A 118 -17.63 4.97 3.88
CA ILE A 118 -16.93 6.16 3.35
C ILE A 118 -15.52 5.82 2.83
N ASN A 119 -14.82 4.89 3.48
CA ASN A 119 -13.47 4.47 3.09
C ASN A 119 -13.46 3.62 1.82
N SER A 120 -14.53 2.85 1.58
CA SER A 120 -14.72 2.10 0.34
C SER A 120 -15.23 3.01 -0.78
N TYR A 121 -16.18 3.89 -0.51
CA TYR A 121 -16.63 4.88 -1.50
C TYR A 121 -15.51 5.84 -1.92
N ALA A 122 -14.54 6.14 -1.04
CA ALA A 122 -13.36 6.89 -1.40
C ALA A 122 -12.62 6.30 -2.63
N VAL A 123 -12.52 4.98 -2.73
CA VAL A 123 -11.97 4.32 -3.93
C VAL A 123 -12.82 4.62 -5.15
N SER A 124 -14.14 4.49 -5.05
CA SER A 124 -15.08 4.76 -6.15
C SER A 124 -14.92 6.17 -6.71
N ARG A 125 -14.81 7.20 -5.85
CA ARG A 125 -14.63 8.59 -6.31
C ARG A 125 -13.23 8.86 -6.85
N PHE A 126 -12.17 8.32 -6.24
CA PHE A 126 -10.81 8.48 -6.77
C PHE A 126 -10.59 7.71 -8.08
N ASN A 127 -11.41 6.69 -8.32
CA ASN A 127 -11.39 5.90 -9.54
C ASN A 127 -12.13 6.58 -10.73
N VAL A 128 -12.89 7.66 -10.49
CA VAL A 128 -13.66 8.38 -11.53
C VAL A 128 -12.80 8.83 -12.72
N PRO A 129 -11.61 9.46 -12.54
CA PRO A 129 -10.78 9.87 -13.68
C PRO A 129 -10.37 8.68 -14.57
N PHE A 130 -10.09 7.52 -13.99
CA PHE A 130 -9.70 6.31 -14.73
C PHE A 130 -10.88 5.62 -15.35
N TYR A 131 -12.08 5.71 -14.75
CA TYR A 131 -13.32 5.30 -15.38
C TYR A 131 -13.55 6.11 -16.66
N LEU A 132 -13.42 7.44 -16.60
CA LEU A 132 -13.60 8.33 -17.75
C LEU A 132 -12.55 8.09 -18.84
N LEU A 133 -11.26 8.03 -18.48
CA LEU A 133 -10.16 7.79 -19.41
C LEU A 133 -10.17 6.36 -19.99
N GLY A 134 -10.68 5.40 -19.22
CA GLY A 134 -10.99 4.06 -19.67
C GLY A 134 -12.27 3.96 -20.50
N LEU A 135 -12.92 5.10 -20.79
CA LEU A 135 -14.17 5.21 -21.56
C LEU A 135 -15.29 4.35 -20.96
N GLY A 136 -15.34 4.16 -19.64
CA GLY A 136 -16.33 3.29 -18.99
C GLY A 136 -16.18 1.80 -19.32
N SER A 137 -15.04 1.36 -19.86
CA SER A 137 -14.65 -0.06 -19.93
C SER A 137 -13.96 -0.44 -18.62
N TYR A 138 -14.30 -1.60 -18.07
CA TYR A 138 -13.66 -2.11 -16.84
C TYR A 138 -12.17 -2.42 -17.05
N LEU A 139 -11.83 -3.06 -18.17
CA LEU A 139 -10.44 -3.36 -18.54
C LEU A 139 -9.67 -2.09 -18.89
N GLY A 140 -10.30 -1.16 -19.63
CA GLY A 140 -9.72 0.13 -19.96
C GLY A 140 -9.41 0.96 -18.72
N ASN A 141 -10.34 1.03 -17.76
CA ASN A 141 -10.12 1.66 -16.46
C ASN A 141 -8.91 1.04 -15.75
N THR A 142 -8.86 -0.30 -15.68
CA THR A 142 -7.76 -1.03 -15.05
C THR A 142 -6.41 -0.69 -15.69
N ILE A 143 -6.32 -0.60 -17.02
CA ILE A 143 -5.07 -0.23 -17.72
C ILE A 143 -4.65 1.20 -17.35
N VAL A 144 -5.54 2.18 -17.46
CA VAL A 144 -5.20 3.59 -17.20
C VAL A 144 -4.84 3.82 -15.74
N MET A 145 -5.59 3.20 -14.82
CA MET A 145 -5.29 3.25 -13.39
C MET A 145 -3.88 2.70 -13.11
N ASN A 146 -3.50 1.58 -13.73
CA ASN A 146 -2.15 1.02 -13.55
C ASN A 146 -1.04 1.88 -14.13
N LEU A 147 -1.26 2.60 -15.24
CA LEU A 147 -0.30 3.60 -15.74
C LEU A 147 0.01 4.67 -14.68
N PHE A 148 -1.02 5.13 -13.97
CA PHE A 148 -0.90 6.16 -12.95
C PHE A 148 -0.29 5.62 -11.65
N LEU A 149 -0.83 4.52 -11.11
CA LEU A 149 -0.36 3.94 -9.85
C LEU A 149 1.09 3.44 -9.94
N TYR A 150 1.54 2.98 -11.12
CA TYR A 150 2.94 2.59 -11.33
C TYR A 150 3.95 3.70 -11.01
N LEU A 151 3.54 4.97 -11.13
CA LEU A 151 4.43 6.10 -10.88
C LEU A 151 4.94 6.12 -9.44
N GLY A 152 4.16 5.70 -8.44
CA GLY A 152 4.63 5.64 -7.06
C GLY A 152 5.76 4.63 -6.88
N THR A 153 5.55 3.42 -7.40
CA THR A 153 6.56 2.36 -7.43
C THR A 153 7.84 2.82 -8.14
N TRP A 154 7.72 3.48 -9.30
CA TRP A 154 8.89 3.96 -10.03
C TRP A 154 9.65 5.09 -9.31
N HIS A 155 8.95 6.04 -8.70
CA HIS A 155 9.61 7.12 -7.96
C HIS A 155 10.32 6.61 -6.72
N PHE A 156 9.73 5.63 -6.04
CA PHE A 156 10.38 4.98 -4.91
C PHE A 156 11.57 4.12 -5.35
N PHE A 157 11.48 3.41 -6.48
CA PHE A 157 12.62 2.70 -7.06
C PHE A 157 13.81 3.64 -7.31
N LYS A 158 13.56 4.82 -7.92
CA LYS A 158 14.60 5.83 -8.14
C LYS A 158 15.19 6.36 -6.84
N LEU A 159 14.38 6.55 -5.80
CA LEU A 159 14.87 6.92 -4.48
C LEU A 159 15.82 5.85 -3.92
N LEU A 160 15.42 4.57 -4.00
CA LEU A 160 16.26 3.47 -3.53
C LEU A 160 17.56 3.38 -4.33
N LEU A 161 17.56 3.66 -5.64
CA LEU A 161 18.78 3.73 -6.43
C LEU A 161 19.67 4.92 -6.08
N GLU A 162 19.10 6.06 -5.71
CA GLU A 162 19.86 7.22 -5.22
C GLU A 162 20.57 6.88 -3.90
N LEU A 163 19.93 6.11 -3.02
CA LEU A 163 20.48 5.70 -1.73
C LEU A 163 21.37 4.46 -1.80
N TYR A 164 21.10 3.54 -2.73
CA TYR A 164 21.74 2.23 -2.86
C TYR A 164 22.09 1.88 -4.33
N PRO A 165 22.96 2.67 -4.98
CA PRO A 165 23.19 2.58 -6.44
C PRO A 165 23.75 1.23 -6.92
N ARG A 166 24.40 0.47 -6.04
CA ARG A 166 25.02 -0.84 -6.39
C ARG A 166 24.03 -2.02 -6.34
N GLN A 167 22.77 -1.80 -5.98
CA GLN A 167 21.77 -2.87 -5.80
C GLN A 167 20.66 -2.85 -6.86
N GLU A 168 20.90 -2.22 -8.01
CA GLU A 168 19.89 -2.00 -9.06
C GLU A 168 19.04 -3.23 -9.39
N LYS A 169 19.69 -4.35 -9.73
CA LYS A 169 18.99 -5.57 -10.11
C LYS A 169 18.15 -6.13 -8.95
N ALA A 170 18.71 -6.18 -7.74
CA ALA A 170 18.02 -6.73 -6.57
C ALA A 170 16.80 -5.88 -6.20
N LEU A 171 16.95 -4.56 -6.23
CA LEU A 171 15.87 -3.61 -5.98
C LEU A 171 14.78 -3.67 -7.05
N ALA A 172 15.14 -3.88 -8.33
CA ALA A 172 14.16 -4.04 -9.39
C ALA A 172 13.28 -5.28 -9.15
N TRP A 173 13.88 -6.43 -8.81
CA TRP A 173 13.13 -7.64 -8.48
C TRP A 173 12.27 -7.49 -7.22
N ALA A 174 12.83 -6.90 -6.16
CA ALA A 174 12.13 -6.70 -4.90
C ALA A 174 10.93 -5.75 -4.99
N LEU A 175 10.98 -4.74 -5.87
CA LEU A 175 9.97 -3.68 -5.93
C LEU A 175 9.00 -3.80 -7.11
N LEU A 176 9.46 -4.32 -8.26
CA LEU A 176 8.67 -4.31 -9.49
C LEU A 176 8.03 -5.65 -9.83
N PHE A 177 8.51 -6.76 -9.24
CA PHE A 177 8.21 -8.11 -9.72
C PHE A 177 7.79 -9.11 -8.63
N VAL A 178 7.47 -8.64 -7.41
CA VAL A 178 6.92 -9.53 -6.36
C VAL A 178 5.48 -9.91 -6.74
N PRO A 179 5.16 -11.20 -6.98
CA PRO A 179 3.90 -11.60 -7.62
C PRO A 179 2.65 -11.09 -6.91
N SER A 180 2.52 -11.33 -5.61
CA SER A 180 1.36 -10.87 -4.83
C SER A 180 1.23 -9.36 -4.82
N VAL A 181 2.35 -8.63 -4.71
CA VAL A 181 2.37 -7.17 -4.69
C VAL A 181 1.84 -6.66 -6.03
N VAL A 182 2.37 -7.16 -7.15
CA VAL A 182 1.95 -6.70 -8.47
C VAL A 182 0.50 -7.12 -8.75
N PHE A 183 0.07 -8.33 -8.38
CA PHE A 183 -1.29 -8.81 -8.60
C PHE A 183 -2.34 -8.00 -7.81
N TRP A 184 -2.21 -7.94 -6.49
CA TRP A 184 -3.21 -7.31 -5.61
C TRP A 184 -3.26 -5.79 -5.74
N THR A 185 -2.16 -5.15 -6.17
CA THR A 185 -2.11 -3.68 -6.34
C THR A 185 -2.52 -3.21 -7.73
N SER A 186 -2.92 -4.13 -8.62
CA SER A 186 -3.25 -3.80 -10.01
C SER A 186 -4.73 -3.95 -10.35
N GLY A 187 -5.53 -4.55 -9.47
CA GLY A 187 -7.00 -4.49 -9.56
C GLY A 187 -7.54 -3.13 -9.14
N ILE A 188 -8.81 -2.83 -9.48
CA ILE A 188 -9.53 -1.65 -8.98
C ILE A 188 -9.85 -1.92 -7.50
N LEU A 189 -8.88 -1.71 -6.62
CA LEU A 189 -8.94 -2.08 -5.20
C LEU A 189 -8.29 -1.00 -4.34
N LYS A 190 -8.56 -1.04 -3.02
CA LYS A 190 -7.90 -0.16 -2.03
C LYS A 190 -6.38 -0.27 -2.08
N ASP A 191 -5.84 -1.44 -2.36
CA ASP A 191 -4.44 -1.80 -2.09
C ASP A 191 -3.45 -1.14 -3.07
N GLY A 192 -3.85 -0.96 -4.34
CA GLY A 192 -3.04 -0.22 -5.32
C GLY A 192 -2.89 1.26 -4.97
N TRP A 193 -3.98 1.88 -4.51
CA TRP A 193 -4.00 3.26 -4.07
C TRP A 193 -3.16 3.48 -2.82
N THR A 194 -3.34 2.65 -1.80
CA THR A 194 -2.65 2.79 -0.52
C THR A 194 -1.16 2.50 -0.66
N LEU A 195 -0.76 1.49 -1.44
CA LEU A 195 0.64 1.24 -1.71
C LEU A 195 1.29 2.44 -2.42
N THR A 196 0.66 2.95 -3.48
CA THR A 196 1.18 4.10 -4.22
C THR A 196 1.33 5.33 -3.32
N ALA A 197 0.35 5.56 -2.44
CA ALA A 197 0.39 6.63 -1.45
C ALA A 197 1.58 6.49 -0.49
N ILE A 198 1.75 5.32 0.13
CA ILE A 198 2.89 5.03 1.02
C ILE A 198 4.22 5.35 0.31
N LEU A 199 4.40 4.82 -0.89
CA LEU A 199 5.65 4.96 -1.64
C LEU A 199 5.94 6.43 -1.98
N PHE A 200 4.93 7.21 -2.39
CA PHE A 200 5.10 8.64 -2.61
C PHE A 200 5.35 9.41 -1.30
N MET A 201 4.68 9.05 -0.20
CA MET A 201 4.94 9.66 1.11
C MET A 201 6.42 9.51 1.49
N PHE A 202 6.99 8.31 1.40
CA PHE A 202 8.44 8.10 1.63
C PHE A 202 9.30 8.95 0.69
N VAL A 203 9.00 8.97 -0.62
CA VAL A 203 9.73 9.82 -1.59
C VAL A 203 9.69 11.29 -1.19
N THR A 204 8.52 11.82 -0.86
CA THR A 204 8.36 13.23 -0.53
C THR A 204 8.93 13.59 0.83
N ILE A 205 8.86 12.71 1.83
CA ILE A 205 9.52 12.90 3.13
C ILE A 205 11.02 13.09 2.92
N TYR A 206 11.64 12.22 2.12
CA TYR A 206 13.05 12.37 1.75
C TYR A 206 13.33 13.70 1.05
N ARG A 207 12.55 14.02 0.02
CA ARG A 207 12.79 15.21 -0.80
C ARG A 207 12.56 16.52 -0.03
N LEU A 208 11.58 16.56 0.87
CA LEU A 208 11.23 17.74 1.66
C LEU A 208 12.19 17.96 2.82
N PHE A 209 12.38 16.94 3.66
CA PHE A 209 13.00 17.14 4.96
C PHE A 209 14.49 16.78 4.96
N ILE A 210 14.89 15.80 4.14
CA ILE A 210 16.29 15.32 4.09
C ILE A 210 17.06 16.05 2.99
N LYS A 211 16.60 16.01 1.73
CA LYS A 211 17.26 16.69 0.61
C LYS A 211 16.90 18.17 0.47
N ARG A 212 15.77 18.61 1.03
CA ARG A 212 15.26 20.00 0.95
C ARG A 212 15.16 20.54 -0.48
N GLN A 213 14.55 19.75 -1.38
CA GLN A 213 14.43 20.06 -2.80
C GLN A 213 12.97 20.28 -3.21
N LYS A 214 12.74 21.25 -4.11
CA LYS A 214 11.44 21.49 -4.77
C LYS A 214 10.27 21.48 -3.78
N PHE A 215 10.37 22.30 -2.74
CA PHE A 215 9.48 22.29 -1.57
C PHE A 215 8.00 22.20 -1.94
N TRP A 216 7.47 23.20 -2.66
CA TRP A 216 6.05 23.27 -3.00
C TRP A 216 5.54 22.05 -3.78
N LYS A 217 6.33 21.55 -4.73
CA LYS A 217 5.98 20.34 -5.48
C LYS A 217 5.87 19.12 -4.57
N ASN A 218 6.88 18.90 -3.73
CA ASN A 218 6.89 17.71 -2.87
C ASN A 218 5.89 17.84 -1.71
N LEU A 219 5.60 19.05 -1.24
CA LEU A 219 4.56 19.32 -0.26
C LEU A 219 3.18 18.98 -0.83
N PHE A 220 2.88 19.44 -2.05
CA PHE A 220 1.64 19.09 -2.73
C PHE A 220 1.49 17.57 -2.90
N ILE A 221 2.55 16.89 -3.38
CA ILE A 221 2.53 15.42 -3.56
C ILE A 221 2.34 14.72 -2.21
N LEU A 222 3.01 15.18 -1.13
CA LEU A 222 2.87 14.61 0.20
C LEU A 222 1.42 14.76 0.71
N LEU A 223 0.85 15.96 0.62
CA LEU A 223 -0.52 16.24 1.08
C LEU A 223 -1.55 15.46 0.27
N PHE A 224 -1.41 15.43 -1.06
CA PHE A 224 -2.29 14.68 -1.95
C PHE A 224 -2.29 13.19 -1.60
N TRP A 225 -1.12 12.55 -1.53
CA TRP A 225 -1.05 11.11 -1.23
C TRP A 225 -1.39 10.78 0.22
N SER A 226 -1.11 11.69 1.17
CA SER A 226 -1.60 11.57 2.54
C SER A 226 -3.12 11.57 2.59
N TYR A 227 -3.78 12.48 1.85
CA TYR A 227 -5.24 12.53 1.76
C TYR A 227 -5.83 11.26 1.15
N ILE A 228 -5.22 10.71 0.10
CA ILE A 228 -5.64 9.43 -0.50
C ILE A 228 -5.49 8.29 0.51
N ALA A 229 -4.33 8.15 1.16
CA ALA A 229 -4.10 7.10 2.17
C ALA A 229 -5.09 7.21 3.33
N PHE A 230 -5.26 8.42 3.86
CA PHE A 230 -6.19 8.71 4.95
C PHE A 230 -7.64 8.39 4.57
N SER A 231 -8.09 8.83 3.40
CA SER A 231 -9.48 8.61 2.93
C SER A 231 -9.82 7.14 2.65
N ILE A 232 -8.83 6.30 2.32
CA ILE A 232 -9.06 4.89 1.95
C ILE A 232 -8.81 3.95 3.14
N ARG A 233 -7.72 4.17 3.88
CA ARG A 233 -7.32 3.35 5.04
C ARG A 233 -6.54 4.22 6.04
N PRO A 234 -7.22 4.89 6.99
CA PRO A 234 -6.57 5.76 7.99
C PRO A 234 -5.43 5.09 8.75
N TYR A 235 -5.55 3.82 9.13
CA TYR A 235 -4.48 3.11 9.83
C TYR A 235 -3.17 3.03 9.01
N ILE A 236 -3.25 2.89 7.68
CA ILE A 236 -2.06 2.87 6.81
C ILE A 236 -1.38 4.24 6.82
N PHE A 237 -2.18 5.30 6.76
CA PHE A 237 -1.68 6.67 6.87
C PHE A 237 -0.93 6.87 8.19
N TYR A 238 -1.52 6.47 9.33
CA TYR A 238 -0.87 6.59 10.64
C TYR A 238 0.44 5.80 10.74
N VAL A 239 0.46 4.54 10.27
CA VAL A 239 1.69 3.74 10.25
C VAL A 239 2.76 4.35 9.33
N SER A 240 2.36 4.94 8.20
CA SER A 240 3.27 5.64 7.27
C SER A 240 3.90 6.88 7.89
N ILE A 241 3.08 7.70 8.57
CA ILE A 241 3.56 8.90 9.28
C ILE A 241 4.49 8.49 10.42
N GLY A 242 4.11 7.54 11.26
CA GLY A 242 4.96 7.05 12.35
C GLY A 242 6.31 6.55 11.87
N SER A 243 6.31 5.76 10.78
CA SER A 243 7.55 5.26 10.17
C SER A 243 8.38 6.39 9.55
N GLY A 244 7.73 7.37 8.91
CA GLY A 244 8.36 8.58 8.39
C GLY A 244 9.02 9.43 9.49
N LEU A 245 8.34 9.61 10.62
CA LEU A 245 8.89 10.31 11.79
C LEU A 245 10.11 9.59 12.35
N ILE A 246 10.07 8.26 12.46
CA ILE A 246 11.25 7.45 12.83
C ILE A 246 12.40 7.71 11.85
N TRP A 247 12.12 7.73 10.55
CA TRP A 247 13.14 8.00 9.54
C TRP A 247 13.79 9.38 9.73
N LEU A 248 12.98 10.42 9.93
CA LEU A 248 13.46 11.79 10.13
C LEU A 248 14.26 11.92 11.43
N THR A 249 13.74 11.38 12.53
CA THR A 249 14.39 11.40 13.84
C THR A 249 15.76 10.72 13.79
N PHE A 250 15.85 9.49 13.27
CA PHE A 250 17.13 8.77 13.20
C PHE A 250 18.10 9.38 12.17
N THR A 251 17.59 10.04 11.12
CA THR A 251 18.42 10.81 10.20
C THR A 251 19.01 12.05 10.89
N ALA A 252 18.19 12.78 11.64
CA ALA A 252 18.62 13.95 12.41
C ALA A 252 19.66 13.57 13.49
N ILE A 253 19.43 12.49 14.23
CA ILE A 253 20.36 11.97 15.25
C ILE A 253 21.72 11.62 14.64
N LYS A 254 21.74 10.99 13.45
CA LYS A 254 23.00 10.64 12.77
C LYS A 254 23.75 11.83 12.21
N ALA A 255 23.07 12.93 11.91
CA ALA A 255 23.72 14.16 11.50
C ALA A 255 24.52 14.83 12.64
N ILE A 256 24.21 14.51 13.90
CA ILE A 256 24.92 15.03 15.08
C ILE A 256 26.26 14.31 15.22
N GLN A 257 27.37 15.04 15.06
CA GLN A 257 28.73 14.48 15.14
C GLN A 257 29.15 14.16 16.59
N SER A 258 28.84 15.04 17.54
CA SER A 258 29.18 14.85 18.97
C SER A 258 28.36 13.73 19.61
N SER A 259 29.04 12.75 20.21
CA SER A 259 28.39 11.64 20.92
C SER A 259 27.57 12.12 22.12
N PHE A 260 28.07 13.12 22.87
CA PHE A 260 27.37 13.72 23.99
C PHE A 260 26.05 14.39 23.56
N LEU A 261 26.11 15.26 22.54
CA LEU A 261 24.91 15.92 22.01
C LEU A 261 23.92 14.91 21.42
N ARG A 262 24.42 13.84 20.80
CA ARG A 262 23.57 12.77 20.25
C ARG A 262 22.80 12.04 21.36
N THR A 263 23.45 11.71 22.46
CA THR A 263 22.82 11.06 23.62
C THR A 263 21.75 11.94 24.25
N ILE A 264 21.97 13.25 24.32
CA ILE A 264 20.98 14.21 24.85
C ILE A 264 19.85 14.45 23.86
N ALA A 265 20.15 14.56 22.57
CA ALA A 265 19.15 14.83 21.53
C ALA A 265 18.23 13.64 21.28
N LEU A 266 18.70 12.40 21.45
CA LEU A 266 17.92 11.19 21.22
C LEU A 266 16.58 11.17 21.99
N PRO A 267 16.54 11.27 23.34
CA PRO A 267 15.27 11.25 24.08
C PRO A 267 14.37 12.43 23.71
N PHE A 268 14.95 13.61 23.47
CA PHE A 268 14.18 14.79 23.07
C PHE A 268 13.53 14.63 21.69
N LEU A 269 14.28 14.18 20.67
CA LEU A 269 13.75 13.99 19.32
C LEU A 269 12.75 12.83 19.25
N VAL A 270 12.95 11.77 20.04
CA VAL A 270 11.97 10.68 20.18
C VAL A 270 10.68 11.19 20.83
N PHE A 271 10.79 12.00 21.88
CA PHE A 271 9.63 12.61 22.54
C PHE A 271 8.86 13.55 21.59
N LEU A 272 9.57 14.39 20.82
CA LEU A 272 8.95 15.23 19.81
C LEU A 272 8.23 14.41 18.73
N ALA A 273 8.86 13.34 18.24
CA ALA A 273 8.24 12.44 17.27
C ALA A 273 6.96 11.81 17.85
N TRP A 274 6.99 11.36 19.10
CA TRP A 274 5.84 10.78 19.78
C TRP A 274 4.69 11.79 19.94
N ILE A 275 4.97 13.00 20.44
CA ILE A 275 3.96 14.07 20.55
C ILE A 275 3.38 14.42 19.19
N SER A 276 4.24 14.58 18.17
CA SER A 276 3.76 14.93 16.83
C SER A 276 2.81 13.86 16.26
N GLY A 277 3.11 12.57 16.48
CA GLY A 277 2.22 11.47 16.12
C GLY A 277 0.90 11.51 16.89
N ALA A 278 0.94 11.75 18.21
CA ALA A 278 -0.25 11.86 19.05
C ALA A 278 -1.15 13.03 18.63
N ILE A 279 -0.56 14.19 18.33
CA ILE A 279 -1.30 15.36 17.83
C ILE A 279 -1.97 15.04 16.49
N ILE A 280 -1.26 14.39 15.56
CA ILE A 280 -1.83 14.03 14.27
C ILE A 280 -3.05 13.13 14.47
N ILE A 281 -2.93 12.06 15.28
CA ILE A 281 -4.05 11.16 15.56
C ILE A 281 -5.22 11.91 16.22
N ALA A 282 -4.96 12.76 17.22
CA ALA A 282 -6.00 13.52 17.90
C ALA A 282 -6.74 14.49 16.96
N GLN A 283 -6.01 15.16 16.06
CA GLN A 283 -6.59 16.14 15.14
C GLN A 283 -7.31 15.50 13.96
N THR A 284 -6.92 14.28 13.55
CA THR A 284 -7.53 13.60 12.39
C THR A 284 -8.46 12.46 12.79
N GLY A 285 -8.51 12.06 14.05
CA GLY A 285 -9.25 10.89 14.51
C GLY A 285 -10.74 10.95 14.18
N GLU A 286 -11.40 12.08 14.49
CA GLU A 286 -12.82 12.27 14.17
C GLU A 286 -13.08 12.23 12.67
N LEU A 287 -12.19 12.84 11.88
CA LEU A 287 -12.26 12.85 10.41
C LEU A 287 -12.05 11.47 9.79
N ALA A 288 -11.31 10.58 10.47
CA ALA A 288 -11.08 9.21 10.03
C ALA A 288 -12.30 8.29 10.26
N GLY A 289 -13.30 8.79 10.99
CA GLY A 289 -14.52 8.06 11.37
C GLY A 289 -14.41 7.44 12.77
N SER A 290 -15.56 7.01 13.31
CA SER A 290 -15.70 6.58 14.71
C SER A 290 -14.75 5.46 15.13
N ARG A 291 -14.31 4.60 14.20
CA ARG A 291 -13.37 3.49 14.45
C ARG A 291 -11.92 3.94 14.70
N TYR A 292 -11.60 5.19 14.36
CA TYR A 292 -10.25 5.75 14.40
C TYR A 292 -10.21 7.06 15.20
N SER A 293 -11.26 7.37 15.95
CA SER A 293 -11.41 8.61 16.73
C SER A 293 -10.39 8.74 17.86
N SER A 294 -9.98 7.61 18.44
CA SER A 294 -8.98 7.53 19.51
C SER A 294 -8.20 6.23 19.42
N LEU A 295 -7.10 6.13 20.16
CA LEU A 295 -6.37 4.88 20.32
C LEU A 295 -7.27 3.78 20.90
N ASP A 296 -8.08 4.11 21.90
CA ASP A 296 -9.00 3.13 22.51
C ASP A 296 -10.05 2.63 21.53
N ALA A 297 -10.63 3.52 20.70
CA ALA A 297 -11.57 3.13 19.65
C ALA A 297 -10.91 2.21 18.61
N MET A 298 -9.63 2.41 18.30
CA MET A 298 -8.87 1.53 17.40
C MET A 298 -8.63 0.15 18.04
N LEU A 299 -8.31 0.09 19.34
CA LEU A 299 -8.10 -1.16 20.08
C LEU A 299 -9.42 -1.94 20.21
N GLU A 300 -10.51 -1.25 20.54
CA GLU A 300 -11.86 -1.82 20.62
C GLU A 300 -12.31 -2.32 19.25
N THR A 301 -12.12 -1.53 18.19
CA THR A 301 -12.42 -1.96 16.82
C THR A 301 -11.63 -3.22 16.44
N ALA A 302 -10.35 -3.28 16.77
CA ALA A 302 -9.53 -4.46 16.50
C ALA A 302 -10.03 -5.69 17.28
N TRP A 303 -10.45 -5.50 18.52
CA TRP A 303 -11.06 -6.55 19.34
C TRP A 303 -12.40 -7.03 18.76
N ILE A 304 -13.33 -6.13 18.44
CA ILE A 304 -14.64 -6.46 17.84
C ILE A 304 -14.44 -7.24 16.54
N ILE A 305 -13.51 -6.79 15.68
CA ILE A 305 -13.21 -7.48 14.43
C ILE A 305 -12.68 -8.88 14.73
N GLN A 306 -11.72 -9.04 15.65
CA GLN A 306 -11.16 -10.35 15.93
C GLN A 306 -12.16 -11.30 16.62
N ASP A 307 -13.06 -10.78 17.44
CA ASP A 307 -14.12 -11.56 18.07
C ASP A 307 -15.15 -12.02 17.03
N ASP A 308 -15.57 -11.15 16.12
CA ASP A 308 -16.48 -11.51 15.04
C ASP A 308 -15.89 -12.58 14.12
N LEU A 309 -14.60 -12.45 13.81
CA LEU A 309 -13.87 -13.36 12.94
C LEU A 309 -13.69 -14.79 13.49
N LYS A 310 -13.95 -15.02 14.79
CA LYS A 310 -13.93 -16.36 15.39
C LYS A 310 -15.24 -17.13 15.21
N LYS A 311 -16.31 -16.48 14.77
CA LYS A 311 -17.61 -17.12 14.63
C LYS A 311 -17.60 -18.12 13.47
N ASP A 312 -18.30 -19.24 13.66
CA ASP A 312 -18.32 -20.40 12.76
C ASP A 312 -18.74 -20.11 11.31
N TYR A 313 -19.41 -18.98 11.06
CA TYR A 313 -19.83 -18.55 9.72
C TYR A 313 -18.66 -18.34 8.75
N TYR A 314 -17.44 -18.05 9.23
CA TYR A 314 -16.29 -17.77 8.36
C TYR A 314 -15.64 -19.01 7.72
N GLY A 315 -16.00 -20.23 8.14
CA GLY A 315 -15.55 -21.49 7.52
C GLY A 315 -14.03 -21.73 7.56
N GLY A 316 -13.59 -22.93 7.21
CA GLY A 316 -12.22 -23.46 7.43
C GLY A 316 -11.04 -22.77 6.70
N ASN A 317 -11.21 -21.58 6.12
CA ASN A 317 -10.15 -20.76 5.50
C ASN A 317 -9.81 -19.50 6.33
N SER A 318 -10.08 -19.55 7.64
CA SER A 318 -9.75 -18.50 8.60
C SER A 318 -8.65 -18.96 9.55
N PHE A 319 -8.12 -18.02 10.35
CA PHE A 319 -7.22 -18.36 11.43
C PHE A 319 -7.48 -17.56 12.70
N ASP A 320 -7.13 -18.17 13.83
CA ASP A 320 -7.22 -17.51 15.13
C ASP A 320 -5.84 -17.19 15.71
N ILE A 321 -5.73 -16.00 16.30
CA ILE A 321 -4.58 -15.51 17.07
C ILE A 321 -4.87 -15.53 18.60
N GLY A 322 -6.07 -15.94 18.99
CA GLY A 322 -6.58 -16.05 20.35
C GLY A 322 -7.40 -14.84 20.79
N THR A 323 -8.02 -14.93 21.98
CA THR A 323 -8.71 -13.80 22.64
C THR A 323 -7.69 -12.89 23.33
N PHE A 324 -8.02 -11.60 23.40
CA PHE A 324 -7.29 -10.58 24.12
C PHE A 324 -8.28 -9.52 24.61
N GLU A 325 -7.90 -8.75 25.62
CA GLU A 325 -8.66 -7.60 26.07
C GLU A 325 -8.31 -6.37 25.20
N PRO A 326 -9.25 -5.45 24.94
CA PRO A 326 -9.03 -4.23 24.17
C PRO A 326 -8.19 -3.19 24.94
N THR A 327 -7.06 -3.62 25.50
CA THR A 327 -6.06 -2.80 26.17
C THR A 327 -4.74 -2.87 25.40
N LEU A 328 -3.88 -1.85 25.54
CA LEU A 328 -2.56 -1.86 24.90
C LEU A 328 -1.75 -3.12 25.26
N SER A 329 -1.80 -3.53 26.53
CA SER A 329 -1.11 -4.74 27.00
C SER A 329 -1.67 -6.01 26.37
N GLY A 330 -3.00 -6.17 26.33
CA GLY A 330 -3.65 -7.33 25.73
C GLY A 330 -3.36 -7.46 24.23
N VAL A 331 -3.44 -6.33 23.51
CA VAL A 331 -3.19 -6.25 22.06
C VAL A 331 -1.71 -6.51 21.74
N LEU A 332 -0.77 -5.92 22.49
CA LEU A 332 0.67 -6.17 22.30
C LEU A 332 1.08 -7.59 22.70
N GLY A 333 0.40 -8.22 23.65
CA GLY A 333 0.62 -9.62 24.01
C GLY A 333 0.39 -10.59 22.84
N LYS A 334 -0.39 -10.18 21.82
CA LYS A 334 -0.61 -10.94 20.58
C LYS A 334 0.34 -10.58 19.44
N ALA A 335 1.23 -9.60 19.63
CA ALA A 335 2.08 -9.10 18.57
C ALA A 335 2.90 -10.17 17.85
N PRO A 336 3.57 -11.12 18.54
CA PRO A 336 4.35 -12.15 17.84
C PRO A 336 3.49 -13.00 16.89
N LYS A 337 2.31 -13.46 17.36
CA LYS A 337 1.39 -14.28 16.55
C LYS A 337 0.79 -13.48 15.40
N ALA A 338 0.37 -12.24 15.64
CA ALA A 338 -0.20 -11.38 14.63
C ALA A 338 0.82 -10.98 13.56
N ILE A 339 2.07 -10.68 13.92
CA ILE A 339 3.14 -10.37 12.96
C ILE A 339 3.45 -11.58 12.08
N VAL A 340 3.57 -12.77 12.68
CA VAL A 340 3.80 -14.01 11.92
C VAL A 340 2.64 -14.28 10.97
N ALA A 341 1.40 -14.10 11.45
CA ALA A 341 0.22 -14.22 10.61
C ALA A 341 0.24 -13.21 9.46
N GLY A 342 0.50 -11.93 9.74
CA GLY A 342 0.60 -10.88 8.75
C GLY A 342 1.62 -11.19 7.65
N LEU A 343 2.86 -11.52 8.03
CA LEU A 343 3.95 -11.65 7.05
C LEU A 343 4.01 -12.99 6.33
N PHE A 344 3.69 -14.08 7.05
CA PHE A 344 4.04 -15.43 6.59
C PHE A 344 2.85 -16.35 6.40
N ARG A 345 1.62 -15.95 6.78
CA ARG A 345 0.43 -16.76 6.55
C ARG A 345 -0.37 -16.30 5.32
N PRO A 346 -1.10 -17.20 4.63
CA PRO A 346 -1.20 -18.64 4.90
C PRO A 346 0.12 -19.38 4.68
N PHE A 347 0.35 -20.45 5.44
CA PHE A 347 1.36 -21.44 5.09
C PHE A 347 0.84 -22.36 3.99
N VAL A 348 1.75 -23.10 3.33
CA VAL A 348 1.43 -23.96 2.17
C VAL A 348 0.35 -25.01 2.49
N TRP A 349 0.26 -25.45 3.74
CA TRP A 349 -0.71 -26.45 4.21
C TRP A 349 -2.02 -25.87 4.78
N GLU A 350 -2.14 -24.55 4.91
CA GLU A 350 -3.33 -23.91 5.52
C GLU A 350 -4.36 -23.46 4.48
N GLY A 351 -3.92 -23.26 3.24
CA GLY A 351 -4.75 -22.70 2.18
C GLY A 351 -5.52 -23.75 1.40
N GLN A 352 -6.83 -23.55 1.24
CA GLN A 352 -7.62 -24.29 0.26
C GLN A 352 -7.70 -23.52 -1.07
N GLY A 353 -7.40 -24.20 -2.18
CA GLY A 353 -7.50 -23.67 -3.54
C GLY A 353 -6.18 -23.15 -4.13
N ALA A 354 -6.12 -23.10 -5.47
CA ALA A 354 -4.88 -22.80 -6.21
C ALA A 354 -4.28 -21.42 -5.88
N LEU A 355 -5.11 -20.38 -5.77
CA LEU A 355 -4.66 -19.02 -5.44
C LEU A 355 -4.07 -18.93 -4.03
N MET A 356 -4.60 -19.71 -3.08
CA MET A 356 -4.09 -19.75 -1.71
C MET A 356 -2.76 -20.50 -1.62
N LEU A 357 -2.62 -21.60 -2.37
CA LEU A 357 -1.36 -22.32 -2.49
C LEU A 357 -0.24 -21.46 -3.07
N LEU A 358 -0.52 -20.69 -4.14
CA LEU A 358 0.45 -19.74 -4.71
C LEU A 358 0.87 -18.68 -3.68
N SER A 359 -0.09 -18.16 -2.91
CA SER A 359 0.18 -17.20 -1.83
C SER A 359 1.03 -17.83 -0.72
N GLY A 360 0.73 -19.08 -0.33
CA GLY A 360 1.48 -19.83 0.67
C GLY A 360 2.92 -20.15 0.24
N LEU A 361 3.14 -20.47 -1.03
CA LEU A 361 4.48 -20.66 -1.59
C LEU A 361 5.29 -19.36 -1.57
N GLU A 362 4.69 -18.23 -1.96
CA GLU A 362 5.36 -16.93 -1.89
C GLU A 362 5.71 -16.56 -0.45
N ASN A 363 4.80 -16.79 0.49
CA ASN A 363 5.04 -16.54 1.91
C ASN A 363 6.13 -17.44 2.49
N LEU A 364 6.19 -18.70 2.08
CA LEU A 364 7.27 -19.61 2.44
C LEU A 364 8.61 -19.11 1.89
N ILE A 365 8.65 -18.64 0.63
CA ILE A 365 9.86 -18.04 0.04
C ILE A 365 10.30 -16.82 0.87
N LEU A 366 9.37 -15.94 1.27
CA LEU A 366 9.69 -14.80 2.12
C LEU A 366 10.22 -15.23 3.49
N LEU A 367 9.59 -16.20 4.14
CA LEU A 367 10.03 -16.75 5.42
C LEU A 367 11.46 -17.32 5.32
N LEU A 368 11.70 -18.14 4.30
CA LEU A 368 13.01 -18.73 4.04
C LEU A 368 14.05 -17.66 3.71
N LEU A 369 13.69 -16.61 2.97
CA LEU A 369 14.58 -15.50 2.66
C LEU A 369 14.96 -14.70 3.91
N VAL A 370 13.98 -14.38 4.77
CA VAL A 370 14.21 -13.72 6.06
C VAL A 370 15.15 -14.58 6.94
N ALA A 371 14.83 -15.86 7.11
CA ALA A 371 15.63 -16.80 7.88
C ALA A 371 17.06 -16.92 7.32
N TRP A 372 17.19 -17.05 6.00
CA TRP A 372 18.49 -17.17 5.34
C TRP A 372 19.34 -15.90 5.51
N VAL A 373 18.77 -14.70 5.36
CA VAL A 373 19.51 -13.45 5.57
C VAL A 373 19.92 -13.29 7.02
N LEU A 374 19.04 -13.63 7.97
CA LEU A 374 19.34 -13.61 9.41
C LEU A 374 20.49 -14.57 9.75
N LEU A 375 20.48 -15.79 9.21
CA LEU A 375 21.53 -16.79 9.43
C LEU A 375 22.86 -16.41 8.75
N LYS A 376 22.82 -15.91 7.51
CA LYS A 376 24.04 -15.54 6.76
C LYS A 376 24.69 -14.26 7.26
N THR A 377 23.90 -13.27 7.65
CA THR A 377 24.40 -12.00 8.17
C THR A 377 24.75 -12.13 9.66
N GLY A 378 24.03 -12.99 10.38
CA GLY A 378 24.02 -13.08 11.83
C GLY A 378 23.04 -12.05 12.43
N PRO A 379 22.26 -12.41 13.48
CA PRO A 379 21.24 -11.53 14.05
C PRO A 379 21.82 -10.20 14.53
N PHE A 380 22.99 -10.22 15.19
CA PHE A 380 23.65 -9.00 15.66
C PHE A 380 23.99 -8.03 14.53
N ARG A 381 24.54 -8.51 13.41
CA ARG A 381 24.86 -7.65 12.27
C ARG A 381 23.60 -7.20 11.53
N PHE A 382 22.56 -8.03 11.47
CA PHE A 382 21.28 -7.65 10.90
C PHE A 382 20.67 -6.46 11.65
N PHE A 383 20.50 -6.57 12.97
CA PHE A 383 19.96 -5.47 13.79
C PHE A 383 20.90 -4.26 13.83
N SER A 384 22.21 -4.47 13.79
CA SER A 384 23.17 -3.37 13.63
C SER A 384 22.96 -2.62 12.31
N ARG A 385 22.75 -3.32 11.18
CA ARG A 385 22.46 -2.70 9.88
C ARG A 385 21.15 -1.90 9.91
N LEU A 386 20.10 -2.42 10.55
CA LEU A 386 18.86 -1.68 10.78
C LEU A 386 19.14 -0.38 11.53
N TYR A 387 19.84 -0.45 12.66
CA TYR A 387 20.15 0.74 13.45
C TYR A 387 21.01 1.76 12.69
N HIS A 388 21.95 1.31 11.86
CA HIS A 388 22.89 2.16 11.11
C HIS A 388 22.33 2.76 9.83
N ASP A 389 21.19 2.30 9.32
CA ASP A 389 20.50 2.91 8.18
C ASP A 389 19.08 3.40 8.57
N PRO A 390 18.85 4.73 8.68
CA PRO A 390 17.54 5.25 9.10
C PRO A 390 16.38 4.83 8.20
N LEU A 391 16.62 4.67 6.88
CA LEU A 391 15.56 4.26 5.97
C LEU A 391 15.23 2.78 6.20
N ILE A 392 16.23 1.90 6.28
CA ILE A 392 15.98 0.47 6.50
C ILE A 392 15.27 0.25 7.84
N LEU A 393 15.66 0.97 8.90
CA LEU A 393 14.95 0.95 10.18
C LEU A 393 13.48 1.34 10.01
N SER A 394 13.21 2.44 9.33
CA SER A 394 11.85 2.93 9.08
C SER A 394 11.01 1.91 8.30
N LEU A 395 11.56 1.32 7.24
CA LEU A 395 10.88 0.28 6.46
C LEU A 395 10.60 -0.97 7.29
N PHE A 396 11.53 -1.35 8.18
CA PHE A 396 11.36 -2.48 9.08
C PHE A 396 10.27 -2.25 10.12
N VAL A 397 10.28 -1.09 10.77
CA VAL A 397 9.21 -0.72 11.74
C VAL A 397 7.86 -0.65 11.03
N PHE A 398 7.79 -0.02 9.85
CA PHE A 398 6.56 -0.02 9.04
C PHE A 398 6.07 -1.44 8.81
N ALA A 399 6.93 -2.32 8.29
CA ALA A 399 6.53 -3.67 7.91
C ALA A 399 6.02 -4.48 9.11
N LEU A 400 6.68 -4.38 10.27
CA LEU A 400 6.26 -5.07 11.50
C LEU A 400 4.95 -4.50 12.05
N THR A 401 4.84 -3.18 12.19
CA THR A 401 3.62 -2.55 12.70
C THR A 401 2.44 -2.79 11.78
N PHE A 402 2.65 -2.75 10.47
CA PHE A 402 1.62 -3.02 9.47
C PHE A 402 1.17 -4.48 9.51
N ALA A 403 2.12 -5.43 9.54
CA ALA A 403 1.82 -6.86 9.66
C ALA A 403 1.09 -7.18 10.96
N PHE A 404 1.47 -6.51 12.06
CA PHE A 404 0.79 -6.61 13.33
C PHE A 404 -0.68 -6.22 13.21
N PHE A 405 -0.99 -5.00 12.75
CA PHE A 405 -2.38 -4.54 12.65
C PHE A 405 -3.21 -5.37 11.68
N VAL A 406 -2.66 -5.72 10.50
CA VAL A 406 -3.39 -6.53 9.52
C VAL A 406 -3.60 -7.95 10.04
N GLY A 407 -2.58 -8.59 10.62
CA GLY A 407 -2.68 -9.93 11.19
C GLY A 407 -3.56 -10.00 12.44
N LEU A 408 -3.76 -8.88 13.13
CA LEU A 408 -4.68 -8.76 14.27
C LEU A 408 -6.14 -8.60 13.83
N THR A 409 -6.39 -7.97 12.69
CA THR A 409 -7.73 -7.54 12.26
C THR A 409 -8.26 -8.29 11.04
N THR A 410 -7.56 -9.32 10.57
CA THR A 410 -7.93 -10.06 9.37
C THR A 410 -7.70 -11.55 9.58
N ALA A 411 -8.77 -12.32 9.83
CA ALA A 411 -8.66 -13.77 9.99
C ALA A 411 -8.84 -14.54 8.67
N ASN A 412 -9.53 -13.97 7.67
CA ASN A 412 -9.74 -14.63 6.40
C ASN A 412 -8.47 -14.56 5.54
N PHE A 413 -7.94 -15.71 5.10
CA PHE A 413 -6.71 -15.74 4.31
C PHE A 413 -6.80 -14.97 3.00
N GLY A 414 -7.95 -14.98 2.31
CA GLY A 414 -8.15 -14.25 1.06
C GLY A 414 -8.07 -12.73 1.24
N ALA A 415 -8.58 -12.21 2.35
CA ALA A 415 -8.40 -10.81 2.71
C ALA A 415 -6.97 -10.52 3.20
N LEU A 416 -6.38 -11.42 3.98
CA LEU A 416 -5.04 -11.28 4.55
C LEU A 416 -3.98 -11.12 3.46
N VAL A 417 -3.97 -12.02 2.47
CA VAL A 417 -2.96 -12.01 1.38
C VAL A 417 -2.98 -10.72 0.56
N ARG A 418 -4.14 -10.06 0.51
CA ARG A 418 -4.33 -8.77 -0.15
C ARG A 418 -3.91 -7.62 0.76
N TYR A 419 -4.41 -7.60 2.00
CA TYR A 419 -4.22 -6.47 2.92
C TYR A 419 -2.79 -6.31 3.39
N VAL A 420 -2.01 -7.40 3.48
CA VAL A 420 -0.63 -7.34 3.97
C VAL A 420 0.40 -6.86 2.93
N VAL A 421 -0.01 -6.71 1.67
CA VAL A 421 0.87 -6.42 0.53
C VAL A 421 1.85 -5.26 0.77
N PRO A 422 1.43 -4.10 1.33
CA PRO A 422 2.38 -3.02 1.61
C PRO A 422 3.46 -3.41 2.63
N GLY A 423 3.07 -4.04 3.75
CA GLY A 423 4.02 -4.50 4.77
C GLY A 423 4.97 -5.57 4.22
N LYS A 424 4.45 -6.51 3.43
CA LYS A 424 5.23 -7.55 2.76
C LYS A 424 6.29 -6.97 1.83
N LEU A 425 5.90 -6.02 0.97
CA LEU A 425 6.83 -5.36 0.06
C LEU A 425 7.99 -4.69 0.81
N LEU A 426 7.69 -3.92 1.86
CA LEU A 426 8.74 -3.23 2.61
C LEU A 426 9.61 -4.23 3.38
N MET A 427 9.06 -5.35 3.85
CA MET A 427 9.86 -6.44 4.44
C MET A 427 10.83 -7.06 3.43
N VAL A 428 10.38 -7.35 2.20
CA VAL A 428 11.27 -7.84 1.13
C VAL A 428 12.43 -6.85 0.90
N LEU A 429 12.14 -5.54 0.88
CA LEU A 429 13.17 -4.52 0.73
C LEU A 429 14.15 -4.49 1.90
N VAL A 430 13.67 -4.62 3.15
CA VAL A 430 14.54 -4.71 4.32
C VAL A 430 15.49 -5.89 4.18
N VAL A 431 14.99 -7.06 3.80
CA VAL A 431 15.79 -8.28 3.63
C VAL A 431 16.84 -8.10 2.52
N VAL A 432 16.47 -7.50 1.39
CA VAL A 432 17.40 -7.23 0.29
C VAL A 432 18.48 -6.21 0.68
N LEU A 433 18.08 -5.09 1.30
CA LEU A 433 19.00 -4.02 1.68
C LEU A 433 19.96 -4.44 2.81
N THR A 434 19.47 -5.26 3.75
CA THR A 434 20.29 -5.81 4.82
C THR A 434 21.18 -6.95 4.35
N TYR A 435 20.88 -7.62 3.23
CA TYR A 435 21.75 -8.60 2.60
C TYR A 435 22.82 -7.94 1.72
N LYS A 436 23.75 -7.20 2.33
CA LYS A 436 24.95 -6.74 1.64
C LYS A 436 26.04 -7.81 1.71
N LYS A 437 26.50 -8.26 0.54
CA LYS A 437 27.73 -9.06 0.39
C LYS A 437 28.89 -8.12 0.70
N ASP A 438 29.50 -8.26 1.87
CA ASP A 438 30.70 -7.51 2.24
C ASP A 438 31.85 -7.96 1.33
N LYS A 439 31.98 -7.37 0.14
CA LYS A 439 33.31 -7.14 -0.42
C LYS A 439 33.78 -5.81 0.16
N ILE A 440 34.37 -5.92 1.35
CA ILE A 440 35.33 -4.97 1.87
C ILE A 440 36.42 -4.85 0.78
N GLN A 441 36.39 -3.79 0.00
CA GLN A 441 37.62 -3.26 -0.56
C GLN A 441 38.10 -2.23 0.46
N LEU A 442 39.03 -2.67 1.31
CA LEU A 442 39.99 -1.76 1.94
C LEU A 442 40.74 -1.11 0.78
N THR A 443 40.29 0.05 0.34
CA THR A 443 41.21 0.99 -0.31
C THR A 443 41.91 1.72 0.81
N SER A 444 43.15 1.28 1.03
CA SER A 444 44.23 2.00 1.71
C SER A 444 44.30 3.46 1.29
#